data_AF-A0A916MH37-F1
#
_entry.id   AF-A0A916MH37-F1
#
_cell.length_a   1.000
_cell.length_b   1.000
_cell.length_c   1.000
_cell.angle_alpha   90.00
_cell.angle_beta   90.00
_cell.angle_gamma   90.00
#
_symmetry.space_group_name_H-M   'P 1'
#
loop_
_entity.id
_entity.type
_entity.pdbx_description
1 polymer ?
#
loop_
_entity_poly.entity_id
_entity_poly.type
_entity_poly.pdbx_seq_one_letter_code
_entity_poly.pdbx_strand_id
1 'polypeptide(L)'
;MAKHGKKYTAAAAKVDFDKVYSAREAVALAKETSITKFDATVEVHMRTTLDSRQADQQLRDVVVLPHGLGKTVRVLVFAQGEGAAAARAGGADLVADD
;
A
#
# COMPACT_ATOMS: atom_id res chain seq x y z
N MET A 1 13.97 -3.46 29.62
CA MET A 1 13.25 -2.28 29.08
C MET A 1 12.00 -2.76 28.36
N ALA A 2 10.88 -2.04 28.44
CA ALA A 2 9.68 -2.40 27.68
C ALA A 2 9.97 -2.27 26.17
N LYS A 3 9.67 -3.32 25.40
CA LYS A 3 9.95 -3.41 23.95
C LYS A 3 9.12 -2.41 23.12
N HIS A 4 8.00 -1.95 23.65
CA HIS A 4 7.07 -1.02 22.98
C HIS A 4 6.61 0.11 23.91
N GLY A 5 6.25 1.25 23.31
CA GLY A 5 5.75 2.43 24.04
C GLY A 5 4.28 2.29 24.47
N LYS A 6 3.86 3.11 25.44
CA LYS A 6 2.53 3.06 26.07
C LYS A 6 1.36 3.09 25.06
N LYS A 7 1.45 3.91 24.02
CA LYS A 7 0.41 4.04 22.99
C LYS A 7 0.24 2.76 22.17
N TYR A 8 1.34 2.07 21.85
CA TYR A 8 1.30 0.80 21.14
C TYR A 8 0.63 -0.28 21.98
N THR A 9 1.03 -0.40 23.25
CA THR A 9 0.43 -1.38 24.16
C THR A 9 -1.07 -1.17 24.33
N ALA A 10 -1.53 0.08 24.43
CA ALA A 10 -2.95 0.40 24.52
C ALA A 10 -3.74 0.05 23.24
N ALA A 11 -3.14 0.23 22.07
CA ALA A 11 -3.75 -0.15 20.79
C ALA A 11 -3.79 -1.68 20.63
N ALA A 12 -2.69 -2.38 20.96
CA ALA A 12 -2.59 -3.84 20.87
C ALA A 12 -3.60 -4.55 21.78
N ALA A 13 -3.92 -3.97 22.94
CA ALA A 13 -4.92 -4.52 23.86
C ALA A 13 -6.35 -4.54 23.30
N LYS A 14 -6.64 -3.78 22.22
CA LYS A 14 -7.94 -3.78 21.54
C LYS A 14 -8.07 -4.89 20.50
N VAL A 15 -6.96 -5.54 20.14
CA VAL A 15 -6.90 -6.56 19.09
C VAL A 15 -6.91 -7.93 19.76
N ASP A 16 -7.87 -8.77 19.37
CA ASP A 16 -7.93 -10.18 19.75
C ASP A 16 -7.22 -11.00 18.67
N PHE A 17 -6.13 -11.66 19.02
CA PHE A 17 -5.32 -12.43 18.07
C PHE A 17 -5.93 -13.78 17.71
N ASP A 18 -6.88 -14.29 18.50
CA ASP A 18 -7.54 -15.58 18.25
C ASP A 18 -8.82 -15.42 17.43
N LYS A 19 -9.36 -14.19 17.35
CA LYS A 19 -10.55 -13.89 16.54
C LYS A 19 -10.20 -13.68 15.06
N VAL A 20 -10.91 -14.39 14.19
CA VAL A 20 -10.94 -14.09 12.75
C VAL A 20 -11.95 -12.97 12.50
N TYR A 21 -11.44 -11.78 12.15
CA TYR A 21 -12.27 -10.62 11.82
C TYR A 21 -12.75 -10.68 10.36
N SER A 22 -13.97 -10.22 10.11
CA SER A 22 -14.40 -9.88 8.76
C SER A 22 -13.63 -8.66 8.24
N ALA A 23 -13.56 -8.50 6.92
CA ALA A 23 -12.86 -7.35 6.31
C ALA A 23 -13.37 -5.99 6.83
N ARG A 24 -14.68 -5.87 7.07
CA ARG A 24 -15.29 -4.62 7.56
C ARG A 24 -14.92 -4.34 9.02
N GLU A 25 -14.94 -5.36 9.87
CA GLU A 25 -14.51 -5.24 11.27
C GLU A 25 -13.02 -4.90 11.37
N ALA A 26 -12.19 -5.57 10.56
CA ALA A 26 -10.75 -5.34 10.54
C ALA A 26 -10.40 -3.89 10.13
N VAL A 27 -11.09 -3.35 9.12
CA VAL A 27 -10.89 -1.96 8.68
C VAL A 27 -11.33 -0.96 9.76
N ALA A 28 -12.44 -1.23 10.47
CA ALA A 28 -12.86 -0.39 11.59
C ALA A 28 -11.83 -0.40 12.73
N LEU A 29 -11.36 -1.59 13.11
CA LEU A 29 -10.34 -1.77 14.14
C LEU A 29 -9.01 -1.11 13.76
N ALA A 30 -8.58 -1.21 12.49
CA ALA A 30 -7.38 -0.54 11.99
C ALA A 30 -7.44 0.99 12.17
N LYS A 31 -8.61 1.60 11.99
CA LYS A 31 -8.81 3.03 12.24
C LYS A 31 -8.73 3.37 13.73
N GLU A 32 -9.32 2.55 14.61
CA GLU A 32 -9.34 2.79 16.07
C GLU A 32 -7.99 2.55 16.76
N THR A 33 -7.12 1.77 16.13
CA THR A 33 -5.77 1.43 16.60
C THR A 33 -4.71 2.36 16.04
N SER A 34 -5.07 3.26 15.12
CA SER A 34 -4.18 4.30 14.63
C SER A 34 -3.87 5.31 15.74
N ILE A 35 -2.59 5.40 16.12
CA ILE A 35 -2.09 6.28 17.19
C ILE A 35 -1.49 7.59 16.67
N THR A 36 -1.39 7.74 15.36
CA THR A 36 -0.76 8.88 14.68
C THR A 36 -1.74 10.02 14.52
N LYS A 37 -1.20 11.25 14.47
CA LYS A 37 -2.00 12.47 14.25
C LYS A 37 -2.21 12.82 12.78
N PHE A 38 -1.51 12.12 11.89
CA PHE A 38 -1.58 12.29 10.44
C PHE A 38 -2.27 11.08 9.80
N ASP A 39 -2.61 11.20 8.52
CA ASP A 39 -3.26 10.14 7.75
C ASP A 39 -2.33 8.94 7.55
N ALA A 40 -2.64 7.85 8.24
CA ALA A 40 -1.81 6.66 8.28
C ALA A 40 -2.12 5.71 7.11
N THR A 41 -1.09 5.04 6.61
CA THR A 41 -1.25 3.99 5.60
C THR A 41 -1.72 2.69 6.27
N VAL A 42 -2.67 2.00 5.66
CA VAL A 42 -3.04 0.62 6.03
C VAL A 42 -2.28 -0.34 5.13
N GLU A 43 -1.64 -1.34 5.73
CA GLU A 43 -0.91 -2.40 5.02
C GLU A 43 -1.60 -3.75 5.23
N VAL A 44 -1.45 -4.64 4.24
CA VAL A 44 -1.98 -6.00 4.29
C VAL A 44 -0.81 -6.97 4.16
N HIS A 45 -0.63 -7.81 5.17
CA HIS A 45 0.38 -8.86 5.16
C HIS A 45 -0.28 -10.19 4.80
N MET A 46 0.20 -10.82 3.74
CA MET A 46 -0.27 -12.13 3.29
C MET A 46 0.89 -13.11 3.36
N ARG A 47 0.69 -14.23 4.05
CA ARG A 47 1.64 -15.33 4.04
C ARG A 47 1.29 -16.27 2.89
N THR A 48 2.19 -16.40 1.93
CA THR A 48 2.06 -17.32 0.81
C THR A 48 2.87 -18.60 1.07
N THR A 49 2.60 -19.64 0.29
CA THR A 49 3.34 -20.92 0.34
C THR A 49 4.52 -20.97 -0.63
N LEU A 50 4.89 -19.83 -1.24
CA LEU A 50 5.93 -19.73 -2.26
C LEU A 50 7.33 -19.75 -1.65
N ASP A 51 8.26 -20.46 -2.29
CA ASP A 51 9.67 -20.48 -1.92
C ASP A 51 10.44 -19.39 -2.65
N SER A 52 10.78 -18.31 -1.96
CA SER A 52 11.49 -17.16 -2.55
C SER A 52 12.90 -17.47 -3.05
N ARG A 53 13.45 -18.65 -2.75
CA ARG A 53 14.75 -19.11 -3.29
C ARG A 53 14.64 -19.64 -4.71
N GLN A 54 13.43 -20.01 -5.15
CA GLN A 54 13.15 -20.47 -6.50
C GLN A 54 12.62 -19.28 -7.32
N ALA A 55 13.31 -18.94 -8.41
CA ALA A 55 13.03 -17.72 -9.17
C ALA A 55 11.63 -17.71 -9.82
N ASP A 56 11.11 -18.88 -10.20
CA ASP A 56 9.77 -19.10 -10.77
C ASP A 56 8.64 -18.93 -9.74
N GLN A 57 8.95 -19.02 -8.45
CA GLN A 57 7.99 -18.80 -7.35
C GLN A 57 8.02 -17.36 -6.79
N GLN A 58 8.80 -16.46 -7.39
CA GLN A 58 8.81 -15.06 -6.99
C GLN A 58 7.56 -14.33 -7.53
N LEU A 59 6.76 -13.76 -6.62
CA LEU A 59 5.61 -12.93 -6.98
C LEU A 59 6.00 -11.44 -6.96
N ARG A 60 5.94 -10.79 -8.12
CA ARG A 60 6.09 -9.33 -8.27
C ARG A 60 5.08 -8.85 -9.29
N ASP A 61 4.05 -8.16 -8.83
CA ASP A 61 2.95 -7.71 -9.67
C ASP A 61 2.48 -6.31 -9.29
N VAL A 62 1.73 -5.67 -10.19
CA VAL A 62 1.13 -4.34 -10.02
C VAL A 62 -0.37 -4.49 -10.10
N VAL A 63 -1.08 -3.98 -9.10
CA VAL A 63 -2.54 -3.98 -9.06
C VAL A 63 -3.08 -2.55 -9.10
N VAL A 64 -4.09 -2.33 -9.94
CA VAL A 64 -4.85 -1.08 -9.95
C VAL A 64 -5.96 -1.19 -8.93
N LEU A 65 -5.92 -0.33 -7.90
CA LEU A 65 -6.97 -0.31 -6.87
C LEU A 65 -8.24 0.38 -7.39
N PRO A 66 -9.44 -0.19 -7.16
CA PRO A 66 -10.70 0.35 -7.68
C PRO A 66 -11.06 1.73 -7.09
N HIS A 67 -10.51 2.06 -5.92
CA HIS A 67 -10.70 3.36 -5.26
C HIS A 67 -9.46 4.26 -5.33
N GLY A 68 -8.49 3.90 -6.19
CA GLY A 68 -7.22 4.59 -6.29
C GLY A 68 -6.33 4.43 -5.04
N LEU A 69 -5.23 5.18 -5.02
CA LEU A 69 -4.22 5.12 -3.96
C LEU A 69 -4.48 6.11 -2.81
N GLY A 70 -5.55 6.91 -2.90
CA GLY A 70 -5.86 7.96 -1.91
C GLY A 70 -4.84 9.11 -1.88
N LYS A 71 -3.90 9.15 -2.83
CA LYS A 71 -2.89 10.21 -2.98
C LYS A 71 -2.79 10.61 -4.44
N THR A 72 -2.53 11.90 -4.67
CA THR A 72 -2.23 12.41 -6.02
C THR A 72 -0.88 11.86 -6.46
N VAL A 73 -0.89 10.91 -7.40
CA VAL A 73 0.31 10.42 -8.06
C VAL A 73 0.70 11.45 -9.12
N ARG A 74 1.99 11.78 -9.18
CA ARG A 74 2.57 12.58 -10.26
C ARG A 74 3.41 11.67 -11.15
N VAL A 75 3.09 11.64 -12.43
CA VAL A 75 3.71 10.76 -13.43
C VAL A 75 4.57 11.59 -14.38
N LEU A 76 5.88 11.35 -14.32
CA LEU A 76 6.85 11.84 -15.29
C LEU A 76 7.21 10.70 -16.25
N VAL A 77 7.00 10.92 -17.54
CA VAL A 77 7.34 9.94 -18.59
C VAL A 77 8.57 10.43 -19.36
N PHE A 78 9.53 9.53 -19.56
CA PHE A 78 10.68 9.74 -20.43
C PHE A 78 10.41 9.04 -21.76
N ALA A 79 10.09 9.80 -22.80
CA ALA A 79 9.80 9.27 -24.13
C ALA A 79 10.06 10.32 -25.21
N GLN A 80 10.43 9.88 -26.40
CA GLN A 80 10.65 10.74 -27.57
C GLN A 80 9.67 10.40 -28.69
N GLY A 81 9.47 11.34 -29.63
CA GLY A 81 8.64 11.13 -30.83
C GLY A 81 7.20 10.72 -30.50
N GLU A 82 6.71 9.65 -31.13
CA GLU A 82 5.34 9.14 -30.94
C GLU A 82 5.06 8.71 -29.50
N GLY A 83 6.08 8.21 -28.78
CA GLY A 83 5.94 7.84 -27.37
C GLY A 83 5.67 9.05 -26.48
N ALA A 84 6.26 10.21 -26.79
CA ALA A 84 5.99 11.46 -26.09
C ALA A 84 4.56 11.95 -26.35
N ALA A 85 4.09 11.86 -27.60
CA ALA A 85 2.72 12.23 -27.96
C ALA A 85 1.69 11.32 -27.27
N ALA A 86 1.93 10.01 -27.23
CA ALA A 86 1.08 9.04 -26.54
C ALA A 86 1.06 9.28 -25.03
N ALA A 87 2.20 9.60 -24.41
CA ALA A 87 2.27 9.92 -22.98
C ALA A 87 1.49 11.19 -22.63
N ARG A 88 1.60 12.25 -23.45
CA ARG A 88 0.82 13.49 -23.29
C ARG A 88 -0.69 13.21 -23.42
N ALA A 89 -1.10 12.44 -24.42
CA ALA A 89 -2.50 12.06 -24.63
C ALA A 89 -3.04 11.13 -23.51
N GLY A 90 -2.18 10.29 -22.94
CA GLY A 90 -2.50 9.37 -21.85
C GLY A 90 -2.59 10.02 -20.47
N GLY A 91 -2.33 11.33 -20.35
CA GLY A 91 -2.47 12.08 -19.10
C GLY A 91 -1.23 12.04 -18.21
N ALA A 92 -0.03 11.90 -18.76
CA ALA A 92 1.21 12.13 -18.00
C ALA A 92 1.30 13.59 -17.54
N ASP A 93 1.66 13.83 -16.28
CA ASP A 93 1.81 15.19 -15.74
C ASP A 93 3.00 15.93 -16.36
N LEU A 94 4.06 15.19 -16.67
CA LEU A 94 5.27 15.71 -17.29
C LEU A 94 5.78 14.69 -18.32
N VAL A 95 6.24 15.18 -19.46
CA VAL A 95 6.94 14.37 -20.46
C VAL A 95 8.26 15.05 -20.76
N ALA A 96 9.35 14.35 -20.49
CA ALA A 96 10.69 14.76 -20.91
C ALA A 96 10.99 14.15 -22.28
N ASP A 97 10.87 14.99 -23.32
CA ASP A 97 11.58 14.83 -24.58
C ASP A 97 12.87 15.66 -24.56
N ASP A 98 13.81 15.36 -25.46
CA ASP A 98 15.19 15.88 -25.50
C ASP A 98 15.34 17.38 -25.20
#